data_AF-A0A6M2DB92-F1
#
_entry.id   AF-A0A6M2DB92-F1
#
_cell.length_a   1.000
_cell.length_b   1.000
_cell.length_c   1.000
_cell.angle_alpha   90.00
_cell.angle_beta   90.00
_cell.angle_gamma   90.00
#
_symmetry.space_group_name_H-M   'P 1'
#
loop_
_entity.id
_entity.type
_entity.pdbx_description
1 polymer ?
#
loop_
_entity_poly.entity_id
_entity_poly.type
_entity_poly.pdbx_seq_one_letter_code
_entity_poly.pdbx_strand_id
1 'polypeptide(L)'
;GQLLAGITPRPWTHALEAVLVASLSRVREVGFLRYVLHQLPMGTSLFALGRLAFLLFLSHIEAAHITASRGINFRHYRDVSILYQLFFHVDVLGQVSRELFLPARGAKTQAPLHLLRLVPRSDLWNLAGGPERLHELVFFVRQNMVRRTAYVLPCLEKWIPGCGPRLLREGATRVFERMGDLSPERMLRLFQLFSALPEYTQSAFTAAVAREGS
;
A
#
# COMPACT_ATOMS: atom_id res chain seq x y z
N GLY A 1 -21.75 0.38 17.51
CA GLY A 1 -21.70 -0.24 16.16
C GLY A 1 -21.66 -1.74 16.32
N GLN A 2 -22.65 -2.45 15.77
CA GLN A 2 -22.83 -3.91 15.91
C GLN A 2 -22.13 -4.74 14.81
N LEU A 3 -21.53 -4.11 13.80
CA LEU A 3 -21.04 -4.80 12.59
C LEU A 3 -19.99 -5.89 12.86
N LEU A 4 -19.18 -5.72 13.91
CA LEU A 4 -18.10 -6.65 14.27
C LEU A 4 -18.41 -7.40 15.58
N ALA A 5 -19.64 -7.28 16.09
CA ALA A 5 -20.04 -7.98 17.30
C ALA A 5 -20.03 -9.50 17.05
N GLY A 6 -19.37 -10.25 17.93
CA GLY A 6 -19.25 -11.70 17.82
C GLY A 6 -18.00 -12.20 17.07
N ILE A 7 -17.21 -11.31 16.46
CA ILE A 7 -15.90 -11.71 15.91
C ILE A 7 -14.86 -11.69 17.03
N THR A 8 -14.25 -12.84 17.31
CA THR A 8 -13.19 -12.94 18.31
C THR A 8 -11.85 -12.51 17.70
N PRO A 9 -11.07 -11.63 18.38
CA PRO A 9 -9.72 -11.30 17.94
C PRO A 9 -8.82 -12.54 17.87
N ARG A 10 -8.02 -12.63 16.80
CA ARG A 10 -7.06 -13.72 16.59
C ARG A 10 -5.64 -13.19 16.37
N PRO A 11 -4.61 -13.99 16.70
CA PRO A 11 -3.24 -13.68 16.32
C PRO A 11 -3.11 -13.47 14.81
N TRP A 12 -2.26 -12.54 14.39
CA TRP A 12 -2.10 -12.18 12.98
C TRP A 12 -1.74 -13.37 12.09
N THR A 13 -0.92 -14.29 12.57
CA THR A 13 -0.47 -15.46 11.79
C THR A 13 -1.55 -16.53 11.62
N HIS A 14 -2.65 -16.46 12.37
CA HIS A 14 -3.75 -17.42 12.29
C HIS A 14 -4.43 -17.40 10.91
N ALA A 15 -5.03 -18.52 10.48
CA ALA A 15 -5.79 -18.61 9.24
C ALA A 15 -6.96 -17.62 9.20
N LEU A 16 -7.39 -17.25 8.00
CA LEU A 16 -8.48 -16.30 7.78
C LEU A 16 -9.81 -16.93 8.21
N GLU A 17 -10.49 -16.33 9.19
CA GLU A 17 -11.79 -16.81 9.70
C GLU A 17 -12.96 -15.92 9.25
N ALA A 18 -12.68 -14.73 8.72
CA ALA A 18 -13.70 -13.78 8.31
C ALA A 18 -13.33 -13.03 7.03
N VAL A 19 -14.36 -12.69 6.25
CA VAL A 19 -14.26 -11.93 5.00
C VAL A 19 -15.22 -10.75 5.07
N LEU A 20 -14.68 -9.54 4.91
CA LEU A 20 -15.50 -8.34 4.73
C LEU A 20 -15.88 -8.21 3.26
N VAL A 21 -17.16 -8.42 2.95
CA VAL A 21 -17.71 -8.19 1.60
C VAL A 21 -18.35 -6.80 1.57
N ALA A 22 -17.90 -5.93 0.68
CA ALA A 22 -18.43 -4.58 0.62
C ALA A 22 -18.46 -4.01 -0.80
N SER A 23 -19.56 -3.34 -1.12
CA SER A 23 -19.65 -2.41 -2.24
C SER A 23 -19.64 -0.99 -1.71
N LEU A 24 -18.76 -0.14 -2.23
CA LEU A 24 -18.63 1.24 -1.79
C LEU A 24 -19.22 2.20 -2.84
N SER A 25 -19.69 3.35 -2.38
CA SER A 25 -19.97 4.44 -3.31
C SER A 25 -18.64 5.01 -3.80
N ARG A 26 -18.60 5.52 -5.04
CA ARG A 26 -17.37 6.07 -5.64
C ARG A 26 -16.67 7.12 -4.76
N VAL A 27 -17.45 7.93 -4.04
CA VAL A 27 -16.92 8.97 -3.14
C VAL A 27 -16.24 8.36 -1.91
N ARG A 28 -16.69 7.19 -1.45
CA ARG A 28 -16.17 6.52 -0.25
C ARG A 28 -15.05 5.53 -0.54
N GLU A 29 -14.89 5.07 -1.78
CA GLU A 29 -13.84 4.12 -2.18
C GLU A 29 -12.45 4.62 -1.74
N VAL A 30 -12.06 5.82 -2.20
CA VAL A 30 -10.75 6.41 -1.89
C VAL A 30 -10.53 6.57 -0.38
N GLY A 31 -11.55 7.06 0.33
CA GLY A 31 -11.47 7.27 1.78
C GLY A 31 -11.27 5.96 2.54
N PHE A 32 -12.04 4.92 2.20
CA PHE A 32 -11.91 3.60 2.78
C PHE A 32 -10.56 2.96 2.48
N LEU A 33 -10.11 3.02 1.22
CA LEU A 33 -8.83 2.44 0.82
C LEU A 33 -7.65 3.15 1.49
N ARG A 34 -7.72 4.47 1.67
CA ARG A 34 -6.71 5.22 2.45
C ARG A 34 -6.74 4.84 3.93
N TYR A 35 -7.94 4.70 4.49
CA TYR A 35 -8.12 4.26 5.87
C TYR A 35 -7.51 2.86 6.10
N VAL A 36 -7.73 1.91 5.18
CA VAL A 36 -7.13 0.56 5.24
C VAL A 36 -5.61 0.65 5.29
N LEU A 37 -4.98 1.40 4.38
CA LEU A 37 -3.51 1.56 4.36
C LEU A 37 -2.95 2.34 5.55
N HIS A 38 -3.78 3.13 6.23
CA HIS A 38 -3.37 3.88 7.41
C HIS A 38 -3.48 3.05 8.70
N GLN A 39 -4.58 2.30 8.87
CA GLN A 39 -4.80 1.49 10.06
C GLN A 39 -4.04 0.17 10.04
N LEU A 40 -3.82 -0.40 8.84
CA LEU A 40 -3.16 -1.69 8.72
C LEU A 40 -1.77 -1.69 9.37
N PRO A 41 -0.83 -0.78 9.07
CA PRO A 41 0.50 -0.80 9.71
C PRO A 41 0.48 -0.68 11.24
N MET A 42 -0.57 -0.08 11.80
CA MET A 42 -0.73 0.10 13.26
C MET A 42 -1.42 -1.08 13.93
N GLY A 43 -1.98 -2.02 13.17
CA GLY A 43 -2.76 -3.15 13.71
C GLY A 43 -4.04 -2.71 14.42
N THR A 44 -4.60 -1.55 14.06
CA THR A 44 -5.76 -0.95 14.75
C THR A 44 -7.08 -1.19 14.03
N SER A 45 -8.18 -0.91 14.73
CA SER A 45 -9.55 -0.97 14.20
C SER A 45 -9.90 -2.35 13.64
N LEU A 46 -10.20 -2.50 12.33
CA LEU A 46 -10.48 -3.81 11.72
C LEU A 46 -9.35 -4.81 11.96
N PHE A 47 -8.09 -4.34 11.96
CA PHE A 47 -6.90 -5.18 12.06
C PHE A 47 -6.57 -5.60 13.50
N ALA A 48 -7.23 -4.99 14.50
CA ALA A 48 -7.13 -5.45 15.89
C ALA A 48 -7.79 -6.82 16.09
N LEU A 49 -8.67 -7.24 15.17
CA LEU A 49 -9.28 -8.57 15.17
C LEU A 49 -8.38 -9.65 14.56
N GLY A 50 -7.25 -9.29 13.97
CA GLY A 50 -6.38 -10.19 13.20
C GLY A 50 -6.50 -9.97 11.69
N ARG A 51 -6.17 -11.00 10.91
CA ARG A 51 -6.22 -10.92 9.43
C ARG A 51 -7.63 -11.13 8.91
N LEU A 52 -8.18 -10.08 8.31
CA LEU A 52 -9.45 -10.08 7.60
C LEU A 52 -9.21 -9.98 6.09
N ALA A 53 -9.79 -10.90 5.32
CA ALA A 53 -9.82 -10.74 3.87
C ALA A 53 -10.91 -9.73 3.48
N PHE A 54 -10.64 -8.95 2.44
CA PHE A 54 -11.60 -8.03 1.86
C PHE A 54 -12.03 -8.53 0.49
N LEU A 55 -13.33 -8.53 0.24
CA LEU A 55 -13.91 -8.78 -1.06
C LEU A 55 -14.66 -7.50 -1.48
N LEU A 56 -13.99 -6.65 -2.25
CA LEU A 56 -14.43 -5.30 -2.54
C LEU A 56 -14.88 -5.16 -3.99
N PHE A 57 -16.06 -4.55 -4.18
CA PHE A 57 -16.51 -4.10 -5.48
C PHE A 57 -16.09 -2.64 -5.67
N LEU A 58 -15.10 -2.42 -6.53
CA LEU A 58 -14.45 -1.12 -6.73
C LEU A 58 -14.66 -0.59 -8.15
N SER A 59 -14.63 0.74 -8.31
CA SER A 59 -14.61 1.32 -9.64
C SER A 59 -13.35 0.91 -10.40
N HIS A 60 -13.42 0.96 -11.73
CA HIS A 60 -12.25 0.68 -12.59
C HIS A 60 -11.04 1.54 -12.23
N ILE A 61 -11.23 2.78 -11.78
CA ILE A 61 -10.15 3.70 -11.42
C ILE A 61 -9.38 3.17 -10.21
N GLU A 62 -10.08 2.83 -9.13
CA GLU A 62 -9.45 2.36 -7.89
C GLU A 62 -8.85 0.96 -8.06
N ALA A 63 -9.54 0.07 -8.78
CA ALA A 63 -8.99 -1.22 -9.15
C ALA A 63 -7.68 -1.07 -9.96
N ALA A 64 -7.67 -0.20 -10.97
CA ALA A 64 -6.49 0.08 -11.77
C ALA A 64 -5.34 0.68 -10.95
N HIS A 65 -5.63 1.52 -9.95
CA HIS A 65 -4.61 2.03 -9.04
C HIS A 65 -4.01 0.94 -8.16
N ILE A 66 -4.82 0.02 -7.63
CA ILE A 66 -4.34 -1.08 -6.79
C ILE A 66 -3.46 -2.05 -7.59
N THR A 67 -3.91 -2.41 -8.81
CA THR A 67 -3.26 -3.46 -9.62
C THR A 67 -2.24 -2.92 -10.62
N ALA A 68 -2.06 -1.59 -10.70
CA ALA A 68 -1.09 -1.01 -11.61
C ALA A 68 0.31 -1.53 -11.31
N SER A 69 1.01 -1.94 -12.37
CA SER A 69 2.43 -2.27 -12.32
C SER A 69 3.27 -1.09 -12.83
N ARG A 70 4.59 -1.20 -12.64
CA ARG A 70 5.56 -0.30 -13.29
C ARG A 70 5.32 -0.27 -14.80
N GLY A 71 5.31 0.90 -15.42
CA GLY A 71 4.96 1.03 -16.83
C GLY A 71 5.05 2.45 -17.37
N ILE A 72 4.82 2.57 -18.67
CA ILE A 72 5.01 3.81 -19.42
C ILE A 72 3.91 4.83 -19.02
N ASN A 73 4.31 6.06 -18.73
CA ASN A 73 3.48 7.23 -18.38
C ASN A 73 2.94 7.34 -16.95
N PHE A 74 3.26 6.42 -16.02
CA PHE A 74 2.96 6.57 -14.58
C PHE A 74 1.53 7.02 -14.22
N ARG A 75 0.55 6.68 -15.09
CA ARG A 75 -0.82 7.19 -15.00
C ARG A 75 -1.50 6.67 -13.75
N HIS A 76 -1.48 5.34 -13.60
CA HIS A 76 -2.14 4.62 -12.51
C HIS A 76 -1.17 4.12 -11.44
N TYR A 77 0.10 3.90 -11.78
CA TYR A 77 1.10 3.43 -10.82
C TYR A 77 1.43 4.53 -9.80
N ARG A 78 1.06 4.32 -8.54
CA ARG A 78 1.14 5.30 -7.44
C ARG A 78 1.66 4.62 -6.17
N ASP A 79 1.85 5.40 -5.11
CA ASP A 79 2.15 4.89 -3.77
C ASP A 79 1.16 3.81 -3.33
N VAL A 80 -0.15 4.03 -3.58
CA VAL A 80 -1.19 3.04 -3.24
C VAL A 80 -1.01 1.72 -3.98
N SER A 81 -0.52 1.73 -5.23
CA SER A 81 -0.22 0.50 -5.99
C SER A 81 0.83 -0.33 -5.27
N ILE A 82 1.93 0.32 -4.87
CA ILE A 82 3.03 -0.30 -4.16
C ILE A 82 2.56 -0.84 -2.80
N LEU A 83 1.89 -0.01 -2.00
CA LEU A 83 1.49 -0.39 -0.65
C LEU A 83 0.46 -1.53 -0.64
N TYR A 84 -0.53 -1.51 -1.52
CA TYR A 84 -1.49 -2.61 -1.60
C TYR A 84 -0.82 -3.92 -2.06
N GLN A 85 0.06 -3.86 -3.08
CA GLN A 85 0.76 -5.05 -3.56
C GLN A 85 1.81 -5.57 -2.56
N LEU A 86 2.39 -4.70 -1.73
CA LEU A 86 3.29 -5.12 -0.65
C LEU A 86 2.52 -5.75 0.51
N PHE A 87 1.40 -5.18 0.91
CA PHE A 87 0.71 -5.56 2.15
C PHE A 87 -0.34 -6.65 1.97
N PHE A 88 -0.83 -6.84 0.74
CA PHE A 88 -1.89 -7.78 0.43
C PHE A 88 -1.50 -8.71 -0.72
N HIS A 89 -2.01 -9.93 -0.66
CA HIS A 89 -2.26 -10.70 -1.87
C HIS A 89 -3.51 -10.13 -2.55
N VAL A 90 -3.33 -9.69 -3.80
CA VAL A 90 -4.36 -9.01 -4.59
C VAL A 90 -4.81 -9.93 -5.72
N ASP A 91 -6.04 -10.41 -5.65
CA ASP A 91 -6.66 -11.18 -6.73
C ASP A 91 -7.77 -10.35 -7.41
N VAL A 92 -7.72 -10.22 -8.73
CA VAL A 92 -8.82 -9.65 -9.52
C VAL A 92 -9.71 -10.80 -9.98
N LEU A 93 -10.91 -10.89 -9.41
CA LEU A 93 -11.80 -12.03 -9.64
C LEU A 93 -12.70 -11.83 -10.87
N GLY A 94 -12.93 -10.59 -11.29
CA GLY A 94 -13.71 -10.29 -12.48
C GLY A 94 -14.43 -8.95 -12.42
N GLN A 95 -15.37 -8.77 -13.33
CA GLN A 95 -16.22 -7.59 -13.42
C GLN A 95 -17.67 -7.95 -13.14
N VAL A 96 -18.39 -7.04 -12.49
CA VAL A 96 -19.79 -7.22 -12.11
C VAL A 96 -20.58 -5.99 -12.55
N SER A 97 -21.75 -6.22 -13.15
CA SER A 97 -22.64 -5.12 -13.56
C SER A 97 -23.02 -4.27 -12.35
N ARG A 98 -22.92 -2.95 -12.51
CA ARG A 98 -23.29 -1.99 -11.46
C ARG A 98 -24.78 -2.02 -11.14
N GLU A 99 -25.60 -2.51 -12.08
CA GLU A 99 -27.06 -2.64 -11.95
C GLU A 99 -27.47 -3.63 -10.84
N LEU A 100 -26.56 -4.53 -10.43
CA LEU A 100 -26.78 -5.47 -9.33
C LEU A 100 -26.65 -4.82 -7.94
N PHE A 101 -26.31 -3.54 -7.85
CA PHE A 101 -26.05 -2.84 -6.59
C PHE A 101 -27.03 -1.69 -6.35
N LEU A 102 -27.39 -1.50 -5.09
CA LEU A 102 -28.22 -0.38 -4.65
C LEU A 102 -27.38 0.87 -4.31
N PRO A 103 -27.95 2.08 -4.47
CA PRO A 103 -29.23 2.34 -5.15
C PRO A 103 -29.09 2.16 -6.67
N ALA A 104 -30.13 1.64 -7.31
CA ALA A 104 -30.21 1.61 -8.77
C ALA A 104 -30.15 3.05 -9.30
N ARG A 105 -29.16 3.36 -10.14
CA ARG A 105 -28.89 4.73 -10.61
C ARG A 105 -29.27 4.89 -12.08
N GLY A 106 -30.55 5.16 -12.34
CA GLY A 106 -31.07 5.69 -13.61
C GLY A 106 -30.80 4.86 -14.89
N ALA A 107 -31.38 5.29 -16.02
CA ALA A 107 -31.38 4.56 -17.28
C ALA A 107 -30.07 4.60 -18.10
N LYS A 108 -28.96 5.10 -17.54
CA LYS A 108 -27.67 5.14 -18.25
C LYS A 108 -26.85 3.90 -17.94
N THR A 109 -26.31 3.27 -18.99
CA THR A 109 -25.34 2.17 -18.88
C THR A 109 -24.18 2.60 -17.97
N GLN A 110 -24.06 1.93 -16.83
CA GLN A 110 -23.06 2.24 -15.83
C GLN A 110 -21.82 1.38 -16.05
N ALA A 111 -20.64 1.98 -15.86
CA ALA A 111 -19.39 1.23 -15.93
C ALA A 111 -19.40 0.09 -14.88
N PRO A 112 -18.93 -1.13 -15.26
CA PRO A 112 -18.92 -2.26 -14.35
C PRO A 112 -17.98 -2.03 -13.16
N LEU A 113 -18.30 -2.67 -12.04
CA LEU A 113 -17.42 -2.76 -10.88
C LEU A 113 -16.43 -3.89 -11.07
N HIS A 114 -15.23 -3.74 -10.52
CA HIS A 114 -14.23 -4.78 -10.45
C HIS A 114 -14.28 -5.42 -9.08
N LEU A 115 -14.36 -6.75 -9.03
CA LEU A 115 -14.33 -7.52 -7.80
C LEU A 115 -12.88 -7.87 -7.46
N LEU A 116 -12.35 -7.24 -6.42
CA LEU A 116 -11.00 -7.50 -5.91
C LEU A 116 -11.08 -8.24 -4.59
N ARG A 117 -10.26 -9.28 -4.44
CA ARG A 117 -9.98 -9.94 -3.18
C ARG A 117 -8.63 -9.48 -2.67
N LEU A 118 -8.62 -8.84 -1.50
CA LEU A 118 -7.42 -8.35 -0.83
C LEU A 118 -7.21 -9.14 0.46
N VAL A 119 -6.12 -9.88 0.55
CA VAL A 119 -5.79 -10.67 1.74
C VAL A 119 -4.53 -10.11 2.38
N PRO A 120 -4.58 -9.57 3.61
CA PRO A 120 -3.38 -9.13 4.31
C PRO A 120 -2.37 -10.28 4.43
N ARG A 121 -1.12 -9.97 4.13
CA ARG A 121 -0.01 -10.92 4.24
C ARG A 121 0.19 -11.37 5.68
N SER A 122 0.41 -12.66 5.88
CA SER A 122 0.72 -13.21 7.22
C SER A 122 2.08 -12.77 7.74
N ASP A 123 3.02 -12.45 6.85
CA ASP A 123 4.38 -11.98 7.14
C ASP A 123 4.51 -10.45 7.15
N LEU A 124 3.40 -9.70 7.14
CA LEU A 124 3.35 -8.24 7.03
C LEU A 124 4.34 -7.52 7.96
N TRP A 125 4.36 -7.89 9.25
CA TRP A 125 5.18 -7.24 10.27
C TRP A 125 6.68 -7.53 10.12
N ASN A 126 7.04 -8.55 9.34
CA ASN A 126 8.43 -8.93 9.09
C ASN A 126 8.99 -8.27 7.83
N LEU A 127 8.14 -7.72 6.94
CA LEU A 127 8.55 -7.16 5.65
C LEU A 127 9.65 -6.12 5.78
N ALA A 128 9.49 -5.20 6.74
CA ALA A 128 10.38 -4.05 6.92
C ALA A 128 11.46 -4.27 7.99
N GLY A 129 11.61 -5.49 8.51
CA GLY A 129 12.48 -5.79 9.66
C GLY A 129 11.84 -5.56 11.03
N GLY A 130 10.52 -5.34 11.08
CA GLY A 130 9.74 -5.25 12.32
C GLY A 130 8.54 -4.30 12.20
N PRO A 131 7.63 -4.31 13.20
CA PRO A 131 6.43 -3.46 13.21
C PRO A 131 6.74 -1.96 13.12
N GLU A 132 7.74 -1.48 13.87
CA GLU A 132 8.14 -0.05 13.88
C GLU A 132 8.57 0.44 12.50
N ARG A 133 9.28 -0.41 11.75
CA ARG A 133 9.76 -0.10 10.40
C ARG A 133 8.66 -0.12 9.35
N LEU A 134 7.50 -0.71 9.64
CA LEU A 134 6.41 -0.77 8.67
C LEU A 134 5.77 0.60 8.46
N HIS A 135 5.63 1.40 9.52
CA HIS A 135 5.17 2.79 9.40
C HIS A 135 6.17 3.64 8.61
N GLU A 136 7.47 3.48 8.89
CA GLU A 136 8.54 4.14 8.15
C GLU A 136 8.54 3.76 6.66
N LEU A 137 8.26 2.49 6.33
CA LEU A 137 8.10 2.06 4.94
C LEU A 137 6.93 2.77 4.26
N VAL A 138 5.77 2.89 4.92
CA VAL A 138 4.63 3.63 4.36
C VAL A 138 4.99 5.07 4.06
N PHE A 139 5.63 5.73 5.03
CA PHE A 139 6.14 7.09 4.86
C PHE A 139 7.13 7.17 3.68
N PHE A 140 8.09 6.24 3.62
CA PHE A 140 9.10 6.16 2.57
C PHE A 140 8.47 6.07 1.18
N VAL A 141 7.50 5.18 1.00
CA VAL A 141 6.81 5.01 -0.28
C VAL A 141 6.05 6.28 -0.64
N ARG A 142 5.28 6.85 0.29
CA ARG A 142 4.48 8.07 0.04
C ARG A 142 5.33 9.24 -0.38
N GLN A 143 6.39 9.55 0.37
CA GLN A 143 7.25 10.70 0.09
C GLN A 143 7.98 10.56 -1.25
N ASN A 144 8.48 9.36 -1.56
CA ASN A 144 9.25 9.14 -2.77
C ASN A 144 8.36 8.96 -4.03
N MET A 145 7.10 8.55 -3.87
CA MET A 145 6.16 8.38 -4.99
C MET A 145 5.31 9.62 -5.32
N VAL A 146 5.51 10.75 -4.60
CA VAL A 146 4.92 12.05 -4.99
C VAL A 146 5.36 12.40 -6.42
N ARG A 147 6.67 12.34 -6.70
CA ARG A 147 7.27 12.58 -8.02
C ARG A 147 7.85 11.29 -8.60
N ARG A 148 6.99 10.48 -9.21
CA ARG A 148 7.35 9.19 -9.84
C ARG A 148 8.43 9.27 -10.91
N THR A 149 8.56 10.42 -11.57
CA THR A 149 9.57 10.68 -12.59
C THR A 149 10.93 11.08 -12.02
N ALA A 150 11.01 11.37 -10.71
CA ALA A 150 12.28 11.72 -10.07
C ALA A 150 13.19 10.49 -9.98
N TYR A 151 14.48 10.72 -10.18
CA TYR A 151 15.50 9.69 -10.03
C TYR A 151 15.63 9.24 -8.58
N VAL A 152 15.93 7.96 -8.39
CA VAL A 152 16.01 7.35 -7.06
C VAL A 152 17.10 7.99 -6.21
N LEU A 153 18.35 8.02 -6.72
CA LEU A 153 19.50 8.48 -5.94
C LEU A 153 19.36 9.95 -5.46
N PRO A 154 19.04 10.93 -6.34
CA PRO A 154 18.89 12.31 -5.88
C PRO A 154 17.73 12.51 -4.91
N CYS A 155 16.71 11.65 -4.91
CA CYS A 155 15.66 11.70 -3.90
C CYS A 155 16.15 11.20 -2.55
N LEU A 156 16.91 10.10 -2.52
CA LEU A 156 17.40 9.51 -1.27
C LEU A 156 18.55 10.30 -0.65
N GLU A 157 19.39 10.95 -1.47
CA GLU A 157 20.49 11.78 -0.97
C GLU A 157 20.02 13.05 -0.24
N LYS A 158 18.77 13.48 -0.44
CA LYS A 158 18.15 14.54 0.37
C LYS A 158 17.90 14.11 1.81
N TRP A 159 17.71 12.81 2.03
CA TRP A 159 17.46 12.25 3.34
C TRP A 159 18.77 11.85 4.03
N ILE A 160 19.65 11.17 3.29
CA ILE A 160 20.97 10.73 3.75
C ILE A 160 22.00 11.09 2.67
N PRO A 161 22.75 12.18 2.85
CA PRO A 161 23.78 12.59 1.89
C PRO A 161 24.81 11.47 1.63
N GLY A 162 25.19 11.28 0.37
CA GLY A 162 26.20 10.27 -0.01
C GLY A 162 25.76 8.81 0.14
N CYS A 163 24.46 8.52 0.33
CA CYS A 163 23.97 7.14 0.36
C CYS A 163 24.05 6.45 -1.03
N GLY A 164 24.09 7.21 -2.12
CA GLY A 164 23.92 6.69 -3.47
C GLY A 164 24.91 5.60 -3.88
N PRO A 165 26.25 5.79 -3.73
CA PRO A 165 27.23 4.77 -4.08
C PRO A 165 27.04 3.43 -3.33
N ARG A 166 26.60 3.47 -2.07
CA ARG A 166 26.32 2.25 -1.28
C ARG A 166 25.08 1.54 -1.82
N LEU A 167 24.01 2.29 -2.08
CA LEU A 167 22.77 1.73 -2.64
C LEU A 167 22.98 1.12 -4.04
N LEU A 168 23.86 1.70 -4.85
CA LEU A 168 24.25 1.14 -6.14
C LEU A 168 25.03 -0.17 -5.98
N ARG A 169 26.01 -0.19 -5.07
CA ARG A 169 26.85 -1.38 -4.80
C ARG A 169 26.02 -2.58 -4.34
N GLU A 170 25.04 -2.32 -3.47
CA GLU A 170 24.13 -3.35 -2.95
C GLU A 170 23.00 -3.75 -3.93
N GLY A 171 23.00 -3.17 -5.14
CA GLY A 171 22.00 -3.46 -6.17
C GLY A 171 20.58 -2.96 -5.84
N ALA A 172 20.44 -2.01 -4.91
CA ALA A 172 19.14 -1.46 -4.52
C ALA A 172 18.46 -0.72 -5.67
N THR A 173 19.26 -0.04 -6.50
CA THR A 173 18.79 0.78 -7.62
C THR A 173 19.85 0.90 -8.72
N ARG A 174 19.54 1.61 -9.81
CA ARG A 174 20.45 1.92 -10.93
C ARG A 174 20.61 3.44 -11.09
N VAL A 175 21.69 3.87 -11.72
CA VAL A 175 22.08 5.28 -11.85
C VAL A 175 20.96 6.19 -12.37
N PHE A 176 20.21 5.73 -13.38
CA PHE A 176 19.14 6.49 -14.03
C PHE A 176 17.74 5.94 -13.76
N GLU A 177 17.59 5.18 -12.68
CA GLU A 177 16.29 4.63 -12.31
C GLU A 177 15.41 5.68 -11.64
N ARG A 178 14.13 5.74 -12.02
CA ARG A 178 13.14 6.63 -11.42
C ARG A 178 12.30 5.90 -10.39
N MET A 179 11.71 6.63 -9.45
CA MET A 179 10.87 6.05 -8.41
C MET A 179 9.71 5.21 -8.97
N GLY A 180 9.08 5.67 -10.05
CA GLY A 180 8.01 4.94 -10.73
C GLY A 180 8.46 3.71 -11.52
N ASP A 181 9.76 3.50 -11.72
CA ASP A 181 10.30 2.32 -12.43
C ASP A 181 10.47 1.11 -11.47
N LEU A 182 10.47 1.36 -10.16
CA LEU A 182 10.62 0.34 -9.11
C LEU A 182 9.34 -0.48 -8.99
N SER A 183 9.46 -1.82 -8.94
CA SER A 183 8.36 -2.69 -8.52
C SER A 183 8.13 -2.59 -7.01
N PRO A 184 7.01 -3.08 -6.48
CA PRO A 184 6.76 -3.09 -5.03
C PRO A 184 7.90 -3.75 -4.24
N GLU A 185 8.39 -4.91 -4.68
CA GLU A 185 9.47 -5.67 -4.03
C GLU A 185 10.80 -4.90 -4.08
N ARG A 186 11.07 -4.23 -5.20
CA ARG A 186 12.28 -3.41 -5.33
C ARG A 186 12.22 -2.15 -4.47
N MET A 187 11.04 -1.56 -4.32
CA MET A 187 10.82 -0.47 -3.38
C MET A 187 11.05 -0.92 -1.93
N LEU A 188 10.56 -2.11 -1.56
CA LEU A 188 10.81 -2.69 -0.24
C LEU A 188 12.31 -2.94 -0.02
N ARG A 189 13.00 -3.55 -0.99
CA ARG A 189 14.45 -3.80 -0.90
C ARG A 189 15.26 -2.50 -0.78
N LEU A 190 14.87 -1.48 -1.53
CA LEU A 190 15.47 -0.15 -1.46
C LEU A 190 15.31 0.45 -0.06
N PHE A 191 14.10 0.38 0.51
CA PHE A 191 13.85 0.83 1.88
C PHE A 191 14.68 0.04 2.90
N GLN A 192 14.71 -1.29 2.82
CA GLN A 192 15.49 -2.12 3.74
C GLN A 192 16.97 -1.72 3.75
N LEU A 193 17.58 -1.56 2.57
CA LEU A 193 18.99 -1.14 2.46
C LEU A 193 19.21 0.30 2.91
N PHE A 194 18.30 1.21 2.58
CA PHE A 194 18.33 2.59 3.06
C PHE A 194 18.23 2.69 4.58
N SER A 195 17.34 1.89 5.19
CA SER A 195 17.12 1.83 6.65
C SER A 195 18.23 1.13 7.43
N ALA A 196 19.06 0.37 6.73
CA ALA A 196 20.24 -0.30 7.29
C ALA A 196 21.50 0.59 7.27
N LEU A 197 21.45 1.78 6.66
CA LEU A 197 22.59 2.69 6.64
C LEU A 197 22.90 3.19 8.07
N PRO A 198 24.18 3.29 8.47
CA PRO A 198 24.57 3.77 9.80
C PRO A 198 23.98 5.13 10.18
N GLU A 199 23.83 6.01 9.19
CA GLU A 199 23.34 7.39 9.36
C GLU A 199 21.81 7.46 9.47
N TYR A 200 21.09 6.36 9.25
CA TYR A 200 19.63 6.35 9.14
C TYR A 200 18.95 6.89 10.40
N THR A 201 19.37 6.46 11.58
CA THR A 201 18.76 6.86 12.86
C THR A 201 18.83 8.37 13.09
N GLN A 202 19.88 9.02 12.60
CA GLN A 202 20.12 10.47 12.74
C GLN A 202 19.71 11.27 11.49
N SER A 203 19.10 10.62 10.51
CA SER A 203 18.79 11.25 9.23
C SER A 203 17.62 12.23 9.31
N ALA A 204 17.52 13.12 8.32
CA ALA A 204 16.35 13.99 8.17
C ALA A 204 15.05 13.19 7.93
N PHE A 205 15.17 11.94 7.47
CA PHE A 205 14.05 11.04 7.23
C PHE A 205 13.38 10.60 8.53
N THR A 206 14.14 10.08 9.50
CA THR A 206 13.59 9.64 10.79
C THR A 206 12.97 10.80 11.55
N ALA A 207 13.59 11.98 11.51
CA ALA A 207 13.02 13.21 12.06
C ALA A 207 11.69 13.61 11.38
N ALA A 208 11.57 13.38 10.08
CA ALA A 208 10.32 13.66 9.36
C ALA A 208 9.22 12.64 9.68
N VAL A 209 9.55 11.35 9.79
CA VAL A 209 8.59 10.31 10.20
C VAL A 209 8.01 10.62 11.58
N ALA A 210 8.85 10.99 12.55
CA ALA A 210 8.41 11.32 13.91
C ALA A 210 7.42 12.50 13.94
N ARG A 211 7.59 13.49 13.06
CA ARG A 211 6.66 14.64 12.94
C ARG A 211 5.33 14.30 12.28
N GLU A 212 5.26 13.28 11.43
CA GLU A 212 3.99 12.83 10.84
C GLU A 212 3.16 11.98 11.82
N GLY A 213 3.84 11.31 12.77
CA GLY A 213 3.19 10.52 13.82
C GLY A 213 2.82 11.27 15.10
N SER A 214 3.19 12.57 15.22
CA SER A 214 2.81 13.47 16.33
C SER A 214 1.55 14.26 15.99
#